data_AF-A0A8T5YLX5-F1
#
_entry.id   AF-A0A8T5YLX5-F1
#
_cell.length_a   1.000
_cell.length_b   1.000
_cell.length_c   1.000
_cell.angle_alpha   90.00
_cell.angle_beta   90.00
_cell.angle_gamma   90.00
#
_symmetry.space_group_name_H-M   'P 1'
#
loop_
_entity.id
_entity.type
_entity.pdbx_description
1 polymer ?
#
loop_
_entity_poly.entity_id
_entity_poly.type
_entity_poly.pdbx_seq_one_letter_code
_entity_poly.pdbx_strand_id
1 'polypeptide(L)'
;ASSTRYERVGADGKATFTLNQDKGTGLKTVFTASLTNDASKKAELPLMYTVITSPDTPVANFWGYMTETYASPDGTLYRRPLLYNELTGVARGTKKTIAGEDWNIYLAQETDKSGETQCDIPYQPTVDELVELVDPATLFVNTGWPMVGYTSDNGNSLATWASDRSTSASKKYQFVRMWNGEVSGTDDTHYNRTNMWQLCRVNPHVTQTRIKLSSSAFDANAQAAKAKKGDGLPMTVTVTDSSGKPIAGAYVRILRGAATNRAGATVNTAADDMKVNIGNSIASLTYANAAFNDPNTTVTGADGTFSFNLSEDATTGLKTPITALLMSDTNIQDSMETIFTVPGSPDSTDASYWGHMPDTATVNGKTLHRPLLAKEVQSGAAGTTTVPGSSETWALGYIDNAGHDDFASQCGSLNNAPEQSDVQALHSSFFSLGWPSSGSYSYLTKTLSGGKYYSYNQTNGSGAFNAVPTSTLGFLSCVQ
;
A
#
# COMPACT_ATOMS: atom_id res chain seq x y z
N ALA A 1 6.40 64.77 -16.83
CA ALA A 1 5.72 66.08 -16.82
C ALA A 1 4.57 66.00 -15.82
N SER A 2 4.47 66.93 -14.87
CA SER A 2 3.28 67.03 -14.01
C SER A 2 2.17 67.70 -14.83
N SER A 3 1.15 66.93 -15.20
CA SER A 3 -0.05 67.49 -15.81
C SER A 3 -0.94 68.06 -14.71
N THR A 4 -1.17 69.37 -14.74
CA THR A 4 -2.17 70.03 -13.88
C THR A 4 -3.47 70.13 -14.65
N ARG A 5 -4.57 69.64 -14.07
CA ARG A 5 -5.92 69.75 -14.63
C ARG A 5 -6.76 70.65 -13.72
N TYR A 6 -7.52 71.56 -14.33
CA TYR A 6 -8.41 72.46 -13.61
C TYR A 6 -9.84 71.99 -13.75
N GLU A 7 -10.56 71.93 -12.63
CA GLU A 7 -11.98 71.55 -12.58
C GLU A 7 -12.75 72.57 -11.76
N ARG A 8 -13.99 72.86 -12.17
CA ARG A 8 -14.88 73.76 -11.43
C ARG A 8 -15.84 72.93 -10.58
N VAL A 9 -15.93 73.24 -9.30
CA VAL A 9 -16.94 72.63 -8.42
C VAL A 9 -18.35 73.09 -8.80
N GLY A 10 -19.30 72.17 -8.78
CA GLY A 10 -20.71 72.41 -9.01
C GLY A 10 -21.38 73.16 -7.86
N ALA A 11 -22.68 73.44 -8.02
CA ALA A 11 -23.48 74.13 -7.00
C ALA A 11 -23.60 73.36 -5.67
N ASP A 12 -23.33 72.06 -5.68
CA ASP A 12 -23.26 71.17 -4.52
C ASP A 12 -21.86 71.10 -3.87
N GLY A 13 -20.90 71.87 -4.38
CA GLY A 13 -19.52 71.91 -3.89
C GLY A 13 -18.65 70.73 -4.36
N LYS A 14 -19.09 69.92 -5.34
CA LYS A 14 -18.34 68.75 -5.82
C LYS A 14 -17.80 68.93 -7.24
N ALA A 15 -16.65 68.32 -7.50
CA ALA A 15 -16.15 68.07 -8.85
C ALA A 15 -15.87 66.57 -8.99
N THR A 16 -16.23 65.99 -10.14
CA THR A 16 -16.05 64.56 -10.42
C THR A 16 -15.33 64.41 -11.75
N PHE A 17 -14.29 63.60 -11.77
CA PHE A 17 -13.51 63.31 -12.96
C PHE A 17 -12.96 61.88 -12.89
N THR A 18 -12.71 61.31 -14.06
CA THR A 18 -12.04 60.01 -14.18
C THR A 18 -10.55 60.23 -14.42
N LEU A 19 -9.73 59.42 -13.76
CA LEU A 19 -8.30 59.35 -13.98
C LEU A 19 -7.98 58.00 -14.61
N ASN A 20 -7.05 58.00 -15.55
CA ASN A 20 -6.52 56.79 -16.19
C ASN A 20 -5.00 56.83 -16.14
N GLN A 21 -4.37 55.66 -15.96
CA GLN A 21 -2.92 55.49 -16.04
C GLN A 21 -2.60 54.33 -17.01
N ASP A 22 -3.06 54.45 -18.25
CA ASP A 22 -3.06 53.36 -19.24
C ASP A 22 -1.66 52.86 -19.65
N LYS A 23 -0.61 53.64 -19.34
CA LYS A 23 0.80 53.27 -19.55
C LYS A 23 1.54 53.00 -18.23
N GLY A 24 0.82 52.85 -17.12
CA GLY A 24 1.37 52.57 -15.80
C GLY A 24 1.86 51.14 -15.68
N THR A 25 2.83 50.93 -14.80
CA THR A 25 3.45 49.62 -14.54
C THR A 25 3.10 49.08 -13.16
N GLY A 26 1.98 49.51 -12.56
CA GLY A 26 1.65 49.12 -11.18
C GLY A 26 2.17 50.11 -10.13
N LEU A 27 1.73 51.38 -10.16
CA LEU A 27 2.30 52.46 -9.34
C LEU A 27 1.31 53.02 -8.32
N LYS A 28 1.85 53.42 -7.16
CA LYS A 28 1.15 54.27 -6.18
C LYS A 28 1.55 55.71 -6.38
N THR A 29 0.61 56.54 -6.84
CA THR A 29 0.83 57.96 -7.12
C THR A 29 -0.01 58.81 -6.19
N VAL A 30 0.60 59.77 -5.49
CA VAL A 30 -0.14 60.72 -4.65
C VAL A 30 -0.76 61.78 -5.55
N PHE A 31 -2.08 61.86 -5.54
CA PHE A 31 -2.82 62.92 -6.21
C PHE A 31 -3.13 64.05 -5.22
N THR A 32 -2.86 65.29 -5.62
CA THR A 32 -3.11 66.46 -4.79
C THR A 32 -4.16 67.34 -5.46
N ALA A 33 -5.27 67.59 -4.77
CA ALA A 33 -6.24 68.60 -5.16
C ALA A 33 -5.99 69.87 -4.34
N SER A 34 -5.92 71.03 -4.98
CA SER A 34 -5.77 72.32 -4.30
C SER A 34 -6.70 73.38 -4.92
N LEU A 35 -7.06 74.39 -4.13
CA LEU A 35 -7.81 75.52 -4.66
C LEU A 35 -6.89 76.39 -5.54
N THR A 36 -7.37 76.78 -6.73
CA THR A 36 -6.58 77.60 -7.66
C THR A 36 -6.22 78.97 -7.09
N ASN A 37 -7.07 79.53 -6.22
CA ASN A 37 -6.86 80.83 -5.58
C ASN A 37 -6.19 80.75 -4.19
N ASP A 38 -6.06 79.56 -3.61
CA ASP A 38 -5.38 79.35 -2.33
C ASP A 38 -4.77 77.93 -2.27
N ALA A 39 -3.52 77.82 -2.74
CA ALA A 39 -2.79 76.55 -2.77
C ALA A 39 -2.48 75.98 -1.37
N SER A 40 -2.68 76.76 -0.29
CA SER A 40 -2.56 76.25 1.08
C SER A 40 -3.71 75.31 1.46
N LYS A 41 -4.86 75.42 0.77
CA LYS A 41 -6.00 74.52 0.92
C LYS A 41 -5.84 73.37 -0.07
N LYS A 42 -5.32 72.25 0.43
CA LYS A 42 -5.11 71.05 -0.36
C LYS A 42 -5.56 69.78 0.36
N ALA A 43 -5.88 68.77 -0.43
CA ALA A 43 -6.12 67.41 0.00
C ALA A 43 -5.25 66.45 -0.83
N GLU A 44 -4.76 65.41 -0.20
CA GLU A 44 -3.93 64.38 -0.84
C GLU A 44 -4.65 63.04 -0.79
N LEU A 45 -4.67 62.34 -1.93
CA LEU A 45 -5.25 61.02 -2.06
C LEU A 45 -4.28 60.13 -2.84
N PRO A 46 -3.66 59.13 -2.20
CA PRO A 46 -2.88 58.13 -2.90
C PRO A 46 -3.78 57.26 -3.78
N LEU A 47 -3.45 57.18 -5.06
CA LEU A 47 -4.12 56.34 -6.05
C LEU A 47 -3.20 55.18 -6.43
N MET A 48 -3.77 53.98 -6.57
CA MET A 48 -3.05 52.80 -7.00
C MET A 48 -3.67 52.31 -8.30
N TYR A 49 -2.87 52.24 -9.37
CA TYR A 49 -3.22 51.51 -10.58
C TYR A 49 -2.40 50.23 -10.57
N THR A 50 -3.08 49.08 -10.55
CA THR A 50 -2.43 47.78 -10.52
C THR A 50 -2.10 47.29 -11.94
N VAL A 51 -1.16 46.35 -12.09
CA VAL A 51 -0.78 45.74 -13.38
C VAL A 51 -0.87 44.21 -13.32
N ILE A 52 -1.27 43.56 -14.41
CA ILE A 52 -1.44 42.10 -14.45
C ILE A 52 -0.11 41.35 -14.34
N THR A 53 1.01 41.98 -14.71
CA THR A 53 2.34 41.37 -14.73
C THR A 53 3.05 41.35 -13.38
N SER A 54 2.39 41.83 -12.33
CA SER A 54 2.89 41.77 -10.95
C SER A 54 1.87 41.06 -10.06
N PRO A 55 2.30 40.15 -9.17
CA PRO A 55 1.40 39.54 -8.19
C PRO A 55 1.04 40.49 -7.05
N ASP A 56 -0.13 40.28 -6.46
CA ASP A 56 -0.57 41.05 -5.28
C ASP A 56 0.02 40.43 -4.01
N THR A 57 1.31 40.70 -3.79
CA THR A 57 2.09 40.15 -2.68
C THR A 57 3.00 41.22 -2.08
N PRO A 58 3.25 41.23 -0.75
CA PRO A 58 4.05 42.28 -0.10
C PRO A 58 5.51 42.37 -0.58
N VAL A 59 6.00 41.33 -1.27
CA VAL A 59 7.37 41.25 -1.78
C VAL A 59 7.50 41.58 -3.27
N ALA A 60 6.40 41.93 -3.94
CA ALA A 60 6.41 42.43 -5.31
C ALA A 60 6.96 43.86 -5.38
N ASN A 61 7.60 44.20 -6.50
CA ASN A 61 8.13 45.53 -6.75
C ASN A 61 7.04 46.51 -7.20
N PHE A 62 5.97 46.02 -7.82
CA PHE A 62 4.85 46.84 -8.30
C PHE A 62 3.51 46.38 -7.75
N TRP A 63 2.53 47.30 -7.80
CA TRP A 63 1.16 47.01 -7.41
C TRP A 63 0.49 46.14 -8.48
N GLY A 64 0.09 44.94 -8.08
CA GLY A 64 -0.23 43.86 -8.98
C GLY A 64 -1.67 43.37 -8.93
N TYR A 65 -2.08 42.60 -9.93
CA TYR A 65 -3.26 41.74 -9.89
C TYR A 65 -3.07 40.44 -10.68
N MET A 66 -1.82 39.97 -10.82
CA MET A 66 -1.51 38.71 -11.50
C MET A 66 -2.39 37.58 -10.98
N THR A 67 -2.92 36.79 -11.92
CA THR A 67 -3.75 35.63 -11.58
C THR A 67 -2.92 34.60 -10.82
N GLU A 68 -3.30 34.26 -9.60
CA GLU A 68 -2.56 33.29 -8.76
C GLU A 68 -2.62 31.87 -9.32
N THR A 69 -3.79 31.47 -9.83
CA THR A 69 -4.02 30.13 -10.40
C THR A 69 -4.84 30.19 -11.67
N TYR A 70 -4.51 29.34 -12.65
CA TYR A 70 -5.21 29.26 -13.94
C TYR A 70 -5.57 27.80 -14.26
N ALA A 71 -6.77 27.58 -14.79
CA ALA A 71 -7.23 26.27 -15.21
C ALA A 71 -6.95 26.05 -16.71
N SER A 72 -6.34 24.93 -17.08
CA SER A 72 -6.31 24.46 -18.47
C SER A 72 -7.70 23.99 -18.94
N PRO A 73 -7.88 23.76 -20.25
CA PRO A 73 -9.15 23.27 -20.80
C PRO A 73 -9.71 21.99 -20.15
N ASP A 74 -8.85 21.06 -19.71
CA ASP A 74 -9.22 19.85 -18.96
C ASP A 74 -9.64 20.11 -17.49
N GLY A 75 -9.53 21.36 -17.02
CA GLY A 75 -9.82 21.75 -15.63
C GLY A 75 -8.65 21.59 -14.66
N THR A 76 -7.47 21.17 -15.11
CA THR A 76 -6.27 21.12 -14.26
C THR A 76 -5.85 22.52 -13.84
N LEU A 77 -5.66 22.73 -12.53
CA LEU A 77 -5.23 24.02 -11.97
C LEU A 77 -3.70 24.09 -11.87
N TYR A 78 -3.14 25.20 -12.36
CA TYR A 78 -1.74 25.57 -12.21
C TYR A 78 -1.61 26.85 -11.40
N ARG A 79 -0.56 26.97 -10.61
CA ARG A 79 -0.22 28.22 -9.93
C ARG A 79 0.88 28.96 -10.69
N ARG A 80 0.88 30.28 -10.58
CA ARG A 80 1.93 31.13 -11.13
C ARG A 80 3.32 30.73 -10.60
N PRO A 81 4.40 31.06 -11.32
CA PRO A 81 5.75 31.03 -10.77
C PRO A 81 5.85 31.91 -9.51
N LEU A 82 6.77 31.58 -8.62
CA LEU A 82 7.01 32.37 -7.41
C LEU A 82 8.13 33.40 -7.65
N LEU A 83 7.94 34.61 -7.11
CA LEU A 83 8.99 35.61 -7.04
C LEU A 83 10.18 35.08 -6.24
N TYR A 84 11.36 35.61 -6.54
CA TYR A 84 12.63 35.27 -5.89
C TYR A 84 12.52 35.35 -4.36
N ASN A 85 11.82 36.36 -3.85
CA ASN A 85 11.64 36.59 -2.42
C ASN A 85 10.40 35.91 -1.81
N GLU A 86 9.50 35.34 -2.61
CA GLU A 86 8.38 34.54 -2.12
C GLU A 86 8.80 33.14 -1.69
N LEU A 87 9.90 32.63 -2.24
CA LEU A 87 10.40 31.31 -1.91
C LEU A 87 10.95 31.28 -0.48
N THR A 88 10.36 30.43 0.35
CA THR A 88 10.73 30.20 1.76
C THR A 88 10.95 28.71 2.02
N GLY A 89 11.86 28.35 2.92
CA GLY A 89 12.05 26.96 3.35
C GLY A 89 12.86 26.06 2.42
N VAL A 90 13.28 26.57 1.25
CA VAL A 90 14.20 25.91 0.31
C VAL A 90 15.21 26.94 -0.24
N ALA A 91 16.28 26.47 -0.90
CA ALA A 91 17.23 27.36 -1.56
C ALA A 91 16.56 28.13 -2.72
N ARG A 92 16.94 29.40 -2.90
CA ARG A 92 16.45 30.21 -4.02
C ARG A 92 17.11 29.76 -5.32
N GLY A 93 16.33 29.76 -6.40
CA GLY A 93 16.84 29.47 -7.74
C GLY A 93 17.71 30.60 -8.28
N THR A 94 18.01 30.58 -9.58
CA THR A 94 18.64 31.72 -10.24
C THR A 94 17.63 32.86 -10.38
N LYS A 95 18.04 34.09 -10.08
CA LYS A 95 17.19 35.28 -10.22
C LYS A 95 17.04 35.69 -11.68
N LYS A 96 15.81 35.92 -12.13
CA LYS A 96 15.50 36.52 -13.43
C LYS A 96 14.50 37.67 -13.30
N THR A 97 14.89 38.85 -13.77
CA THR A 97 14.03 40.05 -13.73
C THR A 97 13.20 40.16 -15.01
N ILE A 98 11.87 40.22 -14.89
CA ILE A 98 10.90 40.41 -15.99
C ILE A 98 9.76 41.29 -15.52
N ALA A 99 9.34 42.23 -16.37
CA ALA A 99 8.33 43.24 -16.02
C ALA A 99 8.66 43.98 -14.71
N GLY A 100 9.97 44.07 -14.40
CA GLY A 100 10.48 44.69 -13.18
C GLY A 100 10.28 43.87 -11.90
N GLU A 101 9.78 42.63 -12.00
CA GLU A 101 9.70 41.67 -10.90
C GLU A 101 10.85 40.66 -10.95
N ASP A 102 11.36 40.25 -9.79
CA ASP A 102 12.43 39.25 -9.65
C ASP A 102 11.83 37.87 -9.42
N TRP A 103 12.11 36.91 -10.31
CA TRP A 103 11.56 35.57 -10.26
C TRP A 103 12.63 34.48 -10.07
N ASN A 104 12.20 33.31 -9.57
CA ASN A 104 13.04 32.11 -9.56
C ASN A 104 12.98 31.40 -10.92
N ILE A 105 14.15 31.07 -11.46
CA ILE A 105 14.33 30.10 -12.55
C ILE A 105 15.33 29.03 -12.12
N TYR A 106 15.18 27.83 -12.64
CA TYR A 106 15.87 26.64 -12.16
C TYR A 106 16.57 25.90 -13.30
N LEU A 107 17.69 25.26 -12.98
CA LEU A 107 18.29 24.23 -13.81
C LEU A 107 17.41 22.97 -13.75
N ALA A 108 17.43 22.17 -14.81
CA ALA A 108 16.63 20.94 -14.82
C ALA A 108 17.06 19.93 -13.72
N GLN A 109 18.34 19.98 -13.31
CA GLN A 109 18.84 19.16 -12.20
C GLN A 109 18.31 19.58 -10.83
N GLU A 110 17.88 20.84 -10.70
CA GLU A 110 17.31 21.38 -9.47
C GLU A 110 15.83 21.00 -9.37
N THR A 111 15.11 20.96 -10.50
CA THR A 111 13.72 20.50 -10.54
C THR A 111 13.58 19.00 -10.26
N ASP A 112 14.59 18.18 -10.61
CA ASP A 112 14.57 16.73 -10.37
C ASP A 112 14.86 16.34 -8.91
N LYS A 113 15.35 17.27 -8.07
CA LYS A 113 15.72 17.00 -6.69
C LYS A 113 14.58 17.40 -5.74
N SER A 114 14.07 16.42 -4.99
CA SER A 114 13.03 16.67 -3.99
C SER A 114 13.51 17.68 -2.94
N GLY A 115 12.66 18.66 -2.67
CA GLY A 115 12.91 19.69 -1.66
C GLY A 115 13.87 20.81 -2.11
N GLU A 116 14.39 20.79 -3.34
CA GLU A 116 15.21 21.90 -3.87
C GLU A 116 14.33 23.03 -4.43
N THR A 117 13.12 22.70 -4.88
CA THR A 117 12.11 23.66 -5.33
C THR A 117 10.86 23.49 -4.48
N GLN A 118 9.93 24.45 -4.52
CA GLN A 118 8.61 24.26 -3.91
C GLN A 118 7.66 23.45 -4.82
N CYS A 119 8.20 22.78 -5.83
CA CYS A 119 7.48 22.18 -6.95
C CYS A 119 8.08 20.80 -7.27
N ASP A 120 8.05 19.92 -6.29
CA ASP A 120 8.57 18.56 -6.45
C ASP A 120 7.85 17.81 -7.57
N ILE A 121 8.47 16.75 -8.07
CA ILE A 121 8.02 15.93 -9.21
C ILE A 121 6.49 15.67 -9.23
N PRO A 122 5.81 15.33 -8.12
CA PRO A 122 4.36 15.12 -8.14
C PRO A 122 3.53 16.34 -8.58
N TYR A 123 4.07 17.55 -8.47
CA TYR A 123 3.39 18.80 -8.84
C TYR A 123 3.86 19.35 -10.20
N GLN A 124 4.87 18.73 -10.82
CA GLN A 124 5.42 19.20 -12.09
C GLN A 124 4.61 18.69 -13.28
N PRO A 125 4.24 19.58 -14.22
CA PRO A 125 3.48 19.18 -15.39
C PRO A 125 4.31 18.42 -16.42
N THR A 126 3.66 17.57 -17.20
CA THR A 126 4.26 16.94 -18.39
C THR A 126 4.26 17.89 -19.59
N VAL A 127 4.94 17.50 -20.68
CA VAL A 127 4.92 18.23 -21.96
C VAL A 127 3.48 18.35 -22.47
N ASP A 128 2.71 17.26 -22.46
CA ASP A 128 1.33 17.27 -22.96
C ASP A 128 0.45 18.22 -22.15
N GLU A 129 0.58 18.20 -20.82
CA GLU A 129 -0.12 19.11 -19.91
C GLU A 129 0.26 20.58 -20.14
N LEU A 130 1.55 20.86 -20.33
CA LEU A 130 2.03 22.22 -20.64
C LEU A 130 1.55 22.69 -22.02
N VAL A 131 1.55 21.82 -23.03
CA VAL A 131 1.05 22.14 -24.37
C VAL A 131 -0.45 22.40 -24.34
N GLU A 132 -1.22 21.63 -23.57
CA GLU A 132 -2.66 21.83 -23.39
C GLU A 132 -2.99 23.12 -22.62
N LEU A 133 -2.16 23.47 -21.63
CA LEU A 133 -2.26 24.73 -20.91
C LEU A 133 -1.98 25.95 -21.82
N VAL A 134 -1.05 25.80 -22.76
CA VAL A 134 -0.65 26.91 -23.63
C VAL A 134 -1.78 27.28 -24.58
N ASP A 135 -2.38 28.44 -24.33
CA ASP A 135 -3.11 29.20 -25.33
C ASP A 135 -2.27 30.44 -25.72
N PRO A 136 -1.62 30.42 -26.90
CA PRO A 136 -0.78 31.52 -27.37
C PRO A 136 -1.50 32.87 -27.46
N ALA A 137 -2.83 32.87 -27.63
CA ALA A 137 -3.61 34.08 -27.80
C ALA A 137 -4.07 34.68 -26.46
N THR A 138 -4.33 33.85 -25.44
CA THR A 138 -5.05 34.31 -24.24
C THR A 138 -4.34 34.06 -22.93
N LEU A 139 -3.42 33.09 -22.83
CA LEU A 139 -2.83 32.71 -21.54
C LEU A 139 -2.11 33.89 -20.87
N PHE A 140 -1.30 34.66 -21.61
CA PHE A 140 -0.67 35.87 -21.06
C PHE A 140 -1.69 36.96 -20.68
N VAL A 141 -2.69 37.19 -21.54
CA VAL A 141 -3.72 38.21 -21.32
C VAL A 141 -4.55 37.92 -20.07
N ASN A 142 -4.81 36.64 -19.80
CA ASN A 142 -5.64 36.20 -18.69
C ASN A 142 -4.85 36.05 -17.39
N THR A 143 -3.53 35.83 -17.47
CA THR A 143 -2.73 35.48 -16.29
C THR A 143 -1.70 36.52 -15.90
N GLY A 144 -1.12 37.22 -16.86
CA GLY A 144 0.06 38.07 -16.67
C GLY A 144 1.33 37.30 -16.33
N TRP A 145 1.32 35.96 -16.38
CA TRP A 145 2.47 35.13 -16.03
C TRP A 145 3.68 35.44 -16.93
N PRO A 146 4.91 35.29 -16.42
CA PRO A 146 6.12 35.63 -17.16
C PRO A 146 6.39 34.65 -18.33
N MET A 147 5.63 34.78 -19.41
CA MET A 147 5.67 33.91 -20.58
C MET A 147 6.49 34.48 -21.74
N VAL A 148 6.65 35.81 -21.78
CA VAL A 148 7.32 36.53 -22.86
C VAL A 148 8.27 37.57 -22.25
N GLY A 149 9.56 37.47 -22.61
CA GLY A 149 10.47 38.59 -22.54
C GLY A 149 10.18 39.44 -23.77
N TYR A 150 9.41 40.51 -23.63
CA TYR A 150 9.15 41.42 -24.73
C TYR A 150 10.42 42.25 -24.99
N THR A 151 11.41 41.66 -25.67
CA THR A 151 12.38 42.36 -26.53
C THR A 151 13.27 41.34 -27.23
N SER A 152 13.56 41.63 -28.49
CA SER A 152 14.40 40.95 -29.49
C SER A 152 15.86 40.68 -29.11
N ASP A 153 16.22 40.69 -27.84
CA ASP A 153 17.62 40.62 -27.42
C ASP A 153 17.94 39.22 -26.86
N ASN A 154 18.61 38.44 -27.72
CA ASN A 154 19.56 37.39 -27.35
C ASN A 154 19.02 36.07 -26.79
N GLY A 155 18.11 35.41 -27.53
CA GLY A 155 18.16 33.95 -27.69
C GLY A 155 17.86 33.04 -26.50
N ASN A 156 17.45 33.56 -25.34
CA ASN A 156 16.92 32.75 -24.22
C ASN A 156 15.41 32.91 -24.12
N SER A 157 14.69 32.17 -24.97
CA SER A 157 13.24 32.06 -24.92
C SER A 157 12.83 31.51 -23.55
N LEU A 158 11.94 32.23 -22.86
CA LEU A 158 11.34 31.78 -21.60
C LEU A 158 10.55 30.50 -21.86
N ALA A 159 11.00 29.41 -21.27
CA ALA A 159 10.35 28.12 -21.34
C ALA A 159 10.15 27.55 -19.95
N THR A 160 9.27 26.57 -19.84
CA THR A 160 8.96 25.87 -18.59
C THR A 160 9.45 24.44 -18.70
N TRP A 161 10.14 23.95 -17.67
CA TRP A 161 10.52 22.54 -17.59
C TRP A 161 9.28 21.64 -17.51
N ALA A 162 9.30 20.55 -18.28
CA ALA A 162 8.38 19.44 -18.13
C ALA A 162 9.02 18.33 -17.28
N SER A 163 8.20 17.56 -16.57
CA SER A 163 8.66 16.44 -15.74
C SER A 163 9.06 15.21 -16.54
N ASP A 164 8.51 15.02 -17.74
CA ASP A 164 8.77 13.88 -18.61
C ASP A 164 9.94 14.14 -19.59
N ARG A 165 10.65 13.06 -19.93
CA ARG A 165 11.77 13.09 -20.87
C ARG A 165 11.34 12.73 -22.27
N SER A 166 12.06 13.25 -23.28
CA SER A 166 11.78 12.93 -24.67
C SER A 166 11.87 11.43 -24.92
N THR A 167 10.95 10.89 -25.71
CA THR A 167 10.95 9.47 -26.09
C THR A 167 12.09 9.09 -27.04
N SER A 168 12.73 10.09 -27.66
CA SER A 168 13.91 9.92 -28.54
C SER A 168 15.08 9.22 -27.85
N ALA A 169 16.00 8.66 -28.64
CA ALA A 169 17.15 7.90 -28.12
C ALA A 169 18.05 8.70 -27.15
N SER A 170 18.04 10.03 -27.23
CA SER A 170 18.84 10.93 -26.39
C SER A 170 18.16 11.36 -25.09
N LYS A 171 16.92 10.92 -24.80
CA LYS A 171 16.20 11.15 -23.52
C LYS A 171 16.30 12.56 -22.95
N LYS A 172 16.25 13.55 -23.84
CA LYS A 172 16.44 14.97 -23.51
C LYS A 172 15.47 15.41 -22.41
N TYR A 173 15.95 16.28 -21.52
CA TYR A 173 15.06 17.13 -20.73
C TYR A 173 14.20 17.95 -21.67
N GLN A 174 12.90 18.01 -21.40
CA GLN A 174 11.96 18.70 -22.25
C GLN A 174 11.50 20.00 -21.60
N PHE A 175 11.24 20.98 -22.44
CA PHE A 175 10.66 22.24 -22.01
C PHE A 175 9.70 22.76 -23.08
N VAL A 176 8.69 23.50 -22.61
CA VAL A 176 7.68 24.11 -23.48
C VAL A 176 7.82 25.62 -23.44
N ARG A 177 7.90 26.24 -24.62
CA ARG A 177 7.86 27.70 -24.76
C ARG A 177 6.42 28.16 -24.59
N MET A 178 6.11 28.76 -23.44
CA MET A 178 4.73 29.07 -23.07
C MET A 178 4.04 30.07 -24.01
N TRP A 179 4.79 30.85 -24.80
CA TRP A 179 4.22 31.84 -25.72
C TRP A 179 3.69 31.26 -27.04
N ASN A 180 4.14 30.07 -27.46
CA ASN A 180 3.75 29.44 -28.73
C ASN A 180 3.52 27.92 -28.64
N GLY A 181 3.75 27.31 -27.48
CA GLY A 181 3.59 25.87 -27.26
C GLY A 181 4.71 25.03 -27.88
N GLU A 182 5.78 25.66 -28.37
CA GLU A 182 6.87 24.91 -29.00
C GLU A 182 7.63 24.07 -27.97
N VAL A 183 7.68 22.77 -28.24
CA VAL A 183 8.42 21.79 -27.45
C VAL A 183 9.85 21.71 -27.97
N SER A 184 10.81 21.82 -27.05
CA SER A 184 12.23 21.62 -27.34
C SER A 184 12.87 20.86 -26.19
N GLY A 185 14.13 20.45 -26.35
CA GLY A 185 14.83 19.74 -25.29
C GLY A 185 16.34 19.92 -25.31
N THR A 186 16.95 19.65 -24.17
CA THR A 186 18.40 19.70 -23.96
C THR A 186 18.91 18.35 -23.47
N ASP A 187 20.09 17.98 -23.95
CA ASP A 187 20.73 16.72 -23.59
C ASP A 187 21.35 16.83 -22.18
N ASP A 188 21.66 15.67 -21.58
CA ASP A 188 22.26 15.54 -20.24
C ASP A 188 23.66 16.17 -20.11
N THR A 189 24.24 16.74 -21.16
CA THR A 189 25.50 17.51 -21.09
C THR A 189 25.27 19.02 -20.95
N HIS A 190 24.04 19.48 -21.16
CA HIS A 190 23.67 20.90 -21.23
C HIS A 190 22.53 21.29 -20.25
N TYR A 191 21.89 20.32 -19.59
CA TYR A 191 20.82 20.50 -18.60
C TYR A 191 21.19 21.35 -17.37
N ASN A 192 22.48 21.43 -17.05
CA ASN A 192 23.02 22.19 -15.91
C ASN A 192 23.51 23.59 -16.29
N ARG A 193 23.26 24.06 -17.52
CA ARG A 193 23.69 25.39 -18.00
C ARG A 193 22.53 26.29 -18.41
N THR A 194 21.31 25.77 -18.40
CA THR A 194 20.11 26.49 -18.87
C THR A 194 19.12 26.61 -17.73
N ASN A 195 18.83 27.84 -17.30
CA ASN A 195 17.81 28.11 -16.30
C ASN A 195 16.48 28.43 -16.97
N MET A 196 15.40 27.79 -16.53
CA MET A 196 14.06 27.94 -17.07
C MET A 196 13.02 28.06 -15.94
N TRP A 197 11.80 28.42 -16.31
CA TRP A 197 10.70 28.50 -15.37
C TRP A 197 10.28 27.12 -14.90
N GLN A 198 9.68 27.09 -13.73
CA GLN A 198 9.01 25.92 -13.22
C GLN A 198 7.58 26.35 -12.89
N LEU A 199 6.63 25.77 -13.62
CA LEU A 199 5.21 25.90 -13.34
C LEU A 199 4.78 24.68 -12.54
N CYS A 200 3.86 24.87 -11.61
CA CYS A 200 3.37 23.80 -10.76
C CYS A 200 1.88 23.67 -10.91
N ARG A 201 1.40 22.43 -10.89
CA ARG A 201 0.01 22.15 -10.59
C ARG A 201 -0.28 22.59 -9.16
N VAL A 202 -1.50 23.08 -8.92
CA VAL A 202 -2.01 23.38 -7.56
C VAL A 202 -2.20 22.08 -6.79
N ASN A 203 -2.79 21.09 -7.45
CA ASN A 203 -2.96 19.73 -6.93
C ASN A 203 -1.87 18.84 -7.53
N PRO A 204 -1.26 17.92 -6.77
CA PRO A 204 -0.31 16.98 -7.35
C PRO A 204 -1.02 16.10 -8.39
N HIS A 205 -0.25 15.54 -9.31
CA HIS A 205 -0.63 14.38 -10.10
C HIS A 205 -1.32 13.37 -9.19
N VAL A 206 -2.58 13.07 -9.53
CA VAL A 206 -3.34 12.06 -8.81
C VAL A 206 -2.81 10.69 -9.22
N THR A 207 -1.81 10.18 -8.51
CA THR A 207 -1.56 8.75 -8.42
C THR A 207 -1.78 8.34 -6.97
N GLN A 208 -3.04 8.33 -6.51
CA GLN A 208 -3.40 7.40 -5.43
C GLN A 208 -3.30 6.00 -6.00
N THR A 209 -2.06 5.55 -6.18
CA THR A 209 -1.75 4.19 -6.55
C THR A 209 -2.33 3.32 -5.45
N ARG A 210 -3.19 2.38 -5.83
CA ARG A 210 -3.73 1.37 -4.93
C ARG A 210 -3.00 0.08 -5.25
N ILE A 211 -2.48 -0.54 -4.20
CA ILE A 211 -2.01 -1.90 -4.25
C ILE A 211 -3.07 -2.78 -3.59
N LYS A 212 -3.30 -3.96 -4.16
CA LYS A 212 -4.16 -4.99 -3.60
C LYS A 212 -3.42 -6.31 -3.63
N LEU A 213 -3.40 -7.01 -2.50
CA LEU A 213 -2.95 -8.38 -2.40
C LEU A 213 -4.17 -9.30 -2.38
N SER A 214 -4.14 -10.37 -3.17
CA SER A 214 -5.24 -11.32 -3.27
C SER A 214 -4.75 -12.75 -3.48
N SER A 215 -5.62 -13.73 -3.25
CA SER A 215 -5.35 -15.14 -3.48
C SER A 215 -6.60 -15.84 -3.99
N SER A 216 -6.45 -16.76 -4.94
CA SER A 216 -7.53 -17.66 -5.36
C SER A 216 -7.83 -18.75 -4.32
N ALA A 217 -6.98 -18.91 -3.31
CA ALA A 217 -7.14 -19.85 -2.20
C ALA A 217 -7.60 -19.15 -0.91
N PHE A 218 -8.26 -17.99 -1.02
CA PHE A 218 -8.78 -17.26 0.13
C PHE A 218 -9.94 -18.01 0.79
N ASP A 219 -9.79 -18.33 2.07
CA ASP A 219 -10.81 -18.95 2.92
C ASP A 219 -11.50 -17.85 3.76
N ALA A 220 -12.78 -17.61 3.49
CA ALA A 220 -13.55 -16.57 4.17
C ALA A 220 -13.82 -16.87 5.65
N ASN A 221 -13.80 -18.13 6.09
CA ASN A 221 -13.99 -18.47 7.49
C ASN A 221 -12.71 -18.21 8.29
N ALA A 222 -11.56 -18.54 7.69
CA ALA A 222 -10.25 -18.27 8.29
C ALA A 222 -9.79 -16.81 8.12
N GLN A 223 -10.41 -16.04 7.21
CA GLN A 223 -9.99 -14.70 6.80
C GLN A 223 -8.52 -14.67 6.33
N ALA A 224 -8.12 -15.71 5.61
CA ALA A 224 -6.74 -15.92 5.18
C ALA A 224 -6.67 -16.75 3.89
N ALA A 225 -5.60 -16.58 3.12
CA ALA A 225 -5.27 -17.50 2.03
C ALA A 225 -4.74 -18.82 2.62
N LYS A 226 -5.37 -19.95 2.30
CA LYS A 226 -5.15 -21.23 3.00
C LYS A 226 -4.70 -22.32 2.04
N ALA A 227 -3.62 -23.02 2.37
CA ALA A 227 -3.11 -24.19 1.66
C ALA A 227 -2.69 -25.30 2.64
N LYS A 228 -2.38 -26.50 2.13
CA LYS A 228 -1.76 -27.55 2.93
C LYS A 228 -0.24 -27.42 2.89
N LYS A 229 0.41 -27.91 3.94
CA LYS A 229 1.87 -28.08 3.98
C LYS A 229 2.37 -28.81 2.72
N GLY A 230 3.35 -28.21 2.04
CA GLY A 230 3.94 -28.74 0.80
C GLY A 230 3.23 -28.32 -0.48
N ASP A 231 2.02 -27.75 -0.39
CA ASP A 231 1.34 -27.15 -1.54
C ASP A 231 1.79 -25.71 -1.77
N GLY A 232 1.69 -25.23 -3.00
CA GLY A 232 1.87 -23.82 -3.33
C GLY A 232 0.60 -23.03 -3.03
N LEU A 233 0.75 -21.88 -2.35
CA LEU A 233 -0.33 -20.94 -2.09
C LEU A 233 -0.27 -19.79 -3.13
N PRO A 234 -1.22 -19.71 -4.07
CA PRO A 234 -1.20 -18.71 -5.13
C PRO A 234 -1.58 -17.34 -4.62
N MET A 235 -0.77 -16.34 -4.95
CA MET A 235 -0.96 -14.94 -4.58
C MET A 235 -0.86 -14.06 -5.82
N THR A 236 -1.62 -12.97 -5.82
CA THR A 236 -1.63 -11.97 -6.89
C THR A 236 -1.57 -10.57 -6.30
N VAL A 237 -0.60 -9.78 -6.75
CA VAL A 237 -0.57 -8.35 -6.51
C VAL A 237 -1.22 -7.64 -7.69
N THR A 238 -2.08 -6.67 -7.41
CA THR A 238 -2.67 -5.76 -8.40
C THR A 238 -2.34 -4.33 -8.02
N VAL A 239 -1.83 -3.55 -8.98
CA VAL A 239 -1.53 -2.13 -8.81
C VAL A 239 -2.38 -1.34 -9.79
N THR A 240 -3.15 -0.40 -9.27
CA THR A 240 -4.05 0.47 -10.06
C THR A 240 -3.87 1.92 -9.69
N ASP A 241 -4.24 2.83 -10.57
CA ASP A 241 -4.38 4.23 -10.23
C ASP A 241 -5.68 4.48 -9.43
N SER A 242 -5.92 5.75 -9.08
CA SER A 242 -7.09 6.16 -8.30
C SER A 242 -8.43 5.87 -8.98
N SER A 243 -8.44 5.72 -10.30
CA SER A 243 -9.62 5.42 -11.13
C SER A 243 -9.85 3.91 -11.29
N GLY A 244 -8.95 3.08 -10.76
CA GLY A 244 -8.98 1.63 -10.92
C GLY A 244 -8.33 1.13 -12.22
N LYS A 245 -7.65 2.00 -12.98
CA LYS A 245 -6.92 1.59 -14.19
C LYS A 245 -5.60 0.92 -13.79
N PRO A 246 -5.22 -0.19 -14.44
CA PRO A 246 -3.98 -0.90 -14.11
C PRO A 246 -2.72 -0.08 -14.40
N ILE A 247 -1.72 -0.20 -13.51
CA ILE A 247 -0.39 0.41 -13.64
C ILE A 247 0.62 -0.69 -13.94
N ALA A 248 1.15 -0.69 -15.16
CA ALA A 248 2.21 -1.61 -15.57
C ALA A 248 3.60 -1.16 -15.07
N GLY A 249 4.51 -2.12 -14.87
CA GLY A 249 5.88 -1.87 -14.45
C GLY A 249 6.05 -1.38 -13.00
N ALA A 250 4.99 -1.46 -12.20
CA ALA A 250 5.02 -1.07 -10.79
C ALA A 250 5.90 -2.06 -10.01
N TYR A 251 6.97 -1.56 -9.39
CA TYR A 251 7.92 -2.38 -8.63
C TYR A 251 7.45 -2.56 -7.19
N VAL A 252 7.35 -3.82 -6.76
CA VAL A 252 6.73 -4.21 -5.49
C VAL A 252 7.72 -4.99 -4.63
N ARG A 253 7.66 -4.79 -3.32
CA ARG A 253 8.35 -5.63 -2.34
C ARG A 253 7.33 -6.46 -1.58
N ILE A 254 7.60 -7.75 -1.45
CA ILE A 254 6.83 -8.70 -0.65
C ILE A 254 7.54 -8.82 0.69
N LEU A 255 6.82 -8.62 1.80
CA LEU A 255 7.33 -8.81 3.15
C LEU A 255 6.55 -9.88 3.88
N ARG A 256 7.32 -10.69 4.60
CA ARG A 256 6.80 -11.65 5.54
C ARG A 256 6.76 -11.03 6.94
N GLY A 257 5.62 -11.08 7.62
CA GLY A 257 5.52 -10.69 9.03
C GLY A 257 5.84 -11.85 9.99
N ALA A 258 5.50 -11.69 11.27
CA ALA A 258 5.73 -12.72 12.28
C ALA A 258 4.67 -13.83 12.19
N ALA A 259 5.11 -15.08 12.14
CA ALA A 259 4.20 -16.22 12.14
C ALA A 259 3.65 -16.50 13.54
N THR A 260 2.39 -16.92 13.60
CA THR A 260 1.73 -17.33 14.83
C THR A 260 1.09 -18.71 14.67
N ASN A 261 1.05 -19.49 15.74
CA ASN A 261 0.18 -20.67 15.80
C ASN A 261 -1.30 -20.24 15.94
N ARG A 262 -2.24 -21.19 15.94
CA ARG A 262 -3.67 -20.90 16.04
C ARG A 262 -4.03 -20.26 17.40
N ALA A 263 -3.27 -20.57 18.44
CA ALA A 263 -3.39 -19.94 19.76
C ALA A 263 -2.79 -18.52 19.86
N GLY A 264 -2.22 -17.98 18.78
CA GLY A 264 -1.65 -16.63 18.72
C GLY A 264 -0.22 -16.50 19.26
N ALA A 265 0.44 -17.60 19.63
CA ALA A 265 1.84 -17.59 20.05
C ALA A 265 2.75 -17.44 18.83
N THR A 266 3.69 -16.50 18.89
CA THR A 266 4.69 -16.30 17.84
C THR A 266 5.64 -17.49 17.73
N VAL A 267 5.91 -17.93 16.51
CA VAL A 267 6.86 -19.01 16.20
C VAL A 267 8.01 -18.43 15.38
N ASN A 268 9.24 -18.60 15.87
CA ASN A 268 10.48 -18.11 15.26
C ASN A 268 11.51 -19.26 15.19
N THR A 269 11.26 -20.25 14.34
CA THR A 269 12.07 -21.48 14.18
C THR A 269 12.08 -21.87 12.70
N ALA A 270 12.87 -22.83 12.26
CA ALA A 270 12.82 -23.27 10.85
C ALA A 270 11.42 -23.69 10.34
N ALA A 271 10.44 -23.95 11.22
CA ALA A 271 9.05 -24.16 10.85
C ALA A 271 8.37 -22.94 10.21
N ASP A 272 8.79 -21.72 10.55
CA ASP A 272 8.17 -20.49 10.02
C ASP A 272 8.84 -19.99 8.72
N ASP A 273 9.89 -20.66 8.26
CA ASP A 273 10.59 -20.32 7.02
C ASP A 273 9.67 -20.51 5.79
N MET A 274 9.40 -19.40 5.10
CA MET A 274 8.60 -19.39 3.87
C MET A 274 9.49 -19.20 2.64
N LYS A 275 8.98 -19.61 1.48
CA LYS A 275 9.59 -19.30 0.17
C LYS A 275 8.61 -18.55 -0.70
N VAL A 276 9.11 -17.57 -1.45
CA VAL A 276 8.40 -16.91 -2.55
C VAL A 276 8.91 -17.51 -3.87
N ASN A 277 7.99 -17.99 -4.70
CA ASN A 277 8.27 -18.58 -5.99
C ASN A 277 7.61 -17.73 -7.09
N ILE A 278 8.41 -17.12 -7.98
CA ILE A 278 7.94 -16.32 -9.12
C ILE A 278 8.58 -16.86 -10.40
N GLY A 279 7.81 -17.60 -11.20
CA GLY A 279 8.36 -18.33 -12.35
C GLY A 279 9.47 -19.29 -11.91
N ASN A 280 10.70 -19.05 -12.36
CA ASN A 280 11.88 -19.84 -11.99
C ASN A 280 12.69 -19.24 -10.83
N SER A 281 12.31 -18.07 -10.32
CA SER A 281 13.00 -17.40 -9.21
C SER A 281 12.40 -17.84 -7.88
N ILE A 282 13.25 -18.35 -6.98
CA ILE A 282 12.88 -18.82 -5.64
C ILE A 282 13.71 -18.05 -4.61
N ALA A 283 13.05 -17.48 -3.61
CA ALA A 283 13.71 -16.79 -2.50
C ALA A 283 13.15 -17.23 -1.15
N SER A 284 14.03 -17.44 -0.17
CA SER A 284 13.64 -17.79 1.20
C SER A 284 13.43 -16.55 2.06
N LEU A 285 12.37 -16.56 2.86
CA LEU A 285 12.00 -15.54 3.85
C LEU A 285 12.01 -16.19 5.24
N THR A 286 13.17 -16.17 5.91
CA THR A 286 13.46 -17.00 7.11
C THR A 286 13.32 -16.29 8.46
N TYR A 287 12.85 -15.04 8.47
CA TYR A 287 12.63 -14.27 9.69
C TYR A 287 11.52 -13.24 9.49
N ALA A 288 10.98 -12.70 10.58
CA ALA A 288 9.99 -11.63 10.51
C ALA A 288 10.61 -10.36 9.90
N ASN A 289 9.91 -9.73 8.97
CA ASN A 289 10.37 -8.65 8.10
C ASN A 289 11.40 -9.05 7.04
N ALA A 290 11.63 -10.36 6.83
CA ALA A 290 12.31 -10.80 5.63
C ALA A 290 11.51 -10.33 4.40
N ALA A 291 12.22 -9.79 3.42
CA ALA A 291 11.62 -9.19 2.24
C ALA A 291 12.20 -9.79 0.96
N PHE A 292 11.35 -9.88 -0.06
CA PHE A 292 11.74 -10.21 -1.41
C PHE A 292 11.30 -9.11 -2.37
N ASN A 293 12.26 -8.58 -3.10
CA ASN A 293 12.07 -7.64 -4.19
C ASN A 293 13.18 -7.86 -5.21
N ASP A 294 12.79 -8.27 -6.41
CA ASP A 294 13.69 -8.43 -7.56
C ASP A 294 13.06 -7.68 -8.75
N PRO A 295 13.72 -6.66 -9.30
CA PRO A 295 13.14 -5.82 -10.35
C PRO A 295 12.84 -6.58 -11.64
N ASN A 296 13.34 -7.82 -11.80
CA ASN A 296 13.02 -8.66 -12.95
C ASN A 296 11.75 -9.52 -12.75
N THR A 297 11.30 -9.74 -11.52
CA THR A 297 10.22 -10.67 -11.21
C THR A 297 9.08 -10.08 -10.36
N THR A 298 9.34 -9.00 -9.63
CA THR A 298 8.36 -8.33 -8.76
C THR A 298 7.88 -7.00 -9.35
N VAL A 299 7.65 -7.00 -10.67
CA VAL A 299 7.11 -5.87 -11.43
C VAL A 299 5.78 -6.26 -12.06
N THR A 300 4.79 -5.35 -12.02
CA THR A 300 3.48 -5.63 -12.64
C THR A 300 3.58 -5.69 -14.16
N GLY A 301 2.80 -6.59 -14.77
CA GLY A 301 2.62 -6.69 -16.21
C GLY A 301 1.71 -5.59 -16.78
N ALA A 302 1.40 -5.69 -18.07
CA ALA A 302 0.57 -4.71 -18.77
C ALA A 302 -0.85 -4.55 -18.19
N ASP A 303 -1.36 -5.58 -17.52
CA ASP A 303 -2.64 -5.61 -16.83
C ASP A 303 -2.57 -5.10 -15.37
N GLY A 304 -1.42 -4.58 -14.95
CA GLY A 304 -1.20 -4.06 -13.60
C GLY A 304 -1.05 -5.16 -12.55
N THR A 305 -0.82 -6.42 -12.93
CA THR A 305 -0.68 -7.52 -11.98
C THR A 305 0.64 -8.27 -12.08
N PHE A 306 1.02 -8.96 -11.01
CA PHE A 306 1.93 -10.11 -11.10
C PHE A 306 1.50 -11.17 -10.08
N SER A 307 1.86 -12.43 -10.35
CA SER A 307 1.50 -13.56 -9.50
C SER A 307 2.72 -14.28 -8.97
N PHE A 308 2.60 -14.82 -7.76
CA PHE A 308 3.64 -15.61 -7.10
C PHE A 308 3.00 -16.73 -6.28
N ASN A 309 3.77 -17.78 -5.97
CA ASN A 309 3.36 -18.82 -5.04
C ASN A 309 4.18 -18.74 -3.76
N LEU A 310 3.52 -18.89 -2.63
CA LEU A 310 4.18 -19.10 -1.35
C LEU A 310 4.27 -20.61 -1.06
N SER A 311 5.34 -21.04 -0.40
CA SER A 311 5.40 -22.38 0.20
C SER A 311 6.07 -22.33 1.57
N GLU A 312 5.61 -23.18 2.48
CA GLU A 312 6.10 -23.29 3.86
C GLU A 312 6.28 -24.76 4.23
N ASP A 313 7.24 -25.42 3.57
CA ASP A 313 7.40 -26.89 3.58
C ASP A 313 7.76 -27.46 4.96
N ALA A 314 8.33 -26.64 5.85
CA ALA A 314 8.72 -27.03 7.20
C ALA A 314 7.64 -26.72 8.26
N THR A 315 6.54 -26.08 7.87
CA THR A 315 5.51 -25.56 8.79
C THR A 315 4.96 -26.61 9.76
N THR A 316 4.59 -26.13 10.95
CA THR A 316 3.85 -26.88 11.97
C THR A 316 2.37 -26.48 12.03
N GLY A 317 1.87 -25.66 11.09
CA GLY A 317 0.49 -25.20 11.08
C GLY A 317 0.39 -23.75 11.52
N LEU A 318 0.94 -22.84 10.72
CA LEU A 318 1.13 -21.44 11.11
C LEU A 318 0.26 -20.49 10.27
N LYS A 319 -0.01 -19.32 10.85
CA LYS A 319 -0.59 -18.16 10.18
C LYS A 319 0.45 -17.05 10.10
N THR A 320 0.70 -16.56 8.90
CA THR A 320 1.73 -15.57 8.62
C THR A 320 1.16 -14.43 7.77
N PRO A 321 1.24 -13.16 8.23
CA PRO A 321 0.83 -12.02 7.43
C PRO A 321 1.86 -11.75 6.33
N ILE A 322 1.36 -11.54 5.11
CA ILE A 322 2.15 -11.17 3.93
C ILE A 322 1.73 -9.79 3.49
N THR A 323 2.70 -8.90 3.34
CA THR A 323 2.47 -7.52 2.93
C THR A 323 3.11 -7.27 1.57
N ALA A 324 2.32 -6.78 0.62
CA ALA A 324 2.84 -6.25 -0.63
C ALA A 324 2.90 -4.73 -0.51
N LEU A 325 4.05 -4.14 -0.81
CA LEU A 325 4.22 -2.70 -0.78
C LEU A 325 4.85 -2.17 -2.06
N LEU A 326 4.49 -0.95 -2.41
CA LEU A 326 5.00 -0.30 -3.60
C LEU A 326 6.37 0.33 -3.30
N MET A 327 7.37 0.05 -4.13
CA MET A 327 8.74 0.55 -3.89
C MET A 327 8.89 2.05 -4.17
N SER A 328 8.00 2.64 -4.98
CA SER A 328 7.98 4.09 -5.23
C SER A 328 7.36 4.90 -4.09
N ASP A 329 6.50 4.28 -3.27
CA ASP A 329 5.95 4.86 -2.04
C ASP A 329 5.54 3.71 -1.10
N THR A 330 6.36 3.47 -0.08
CA THR A 330 6.15 2.35 0.85
C THR A 330 4.97 2.54 1.78
N ASN A 331 4.33 3.73 1.80
CA ASN A 331 3.07 3.94 2.51
C ASN A 331 1.89 3.30 1.78
N ILE A 332 2.06 2.98 0.49
CA ILE A 332 1.10 2.27 -0.34
C ILE A 332 1.38 0.78 -0.20
N GLN A 333 0.59 0.13 0.64
CA GLN A 333 0.73 -1.29 0.95
C GLN A 333 -0.62 -1.94 1.19
N ASP A 334 -0.67 -3.25 1.00
CA ASP A 334 -1.81 -4.09 1.35
C ASP A 334 -1.30 -5.39 1.98
N SER A 335 -2.09 -5.98 2.87
CA SER A 335 -1.69 -7.14 3.65
C SER A 335 -2.76 -8.22 3.66
N MET A 336 -2.31 -9.48 3.64
CA MET A 336 -3.17 -10.65 3.68
C MET A 336 -2.56 -11.70 4.60
N GLU A 337 -3.38 -12.27 5.48
CA GLU A 337 -3.01 -13.43 6.26
C GLU A 337 -2.91 -14.67 5.37
N THR A 338 -1.91 -15.50 5.62
CA THR A 338 -1.70 -16.78 4.93
C THR A 338 -1.61 -17.92 5.94
N ILE A 339 -2.14 -19.09 5.62
CA ILE A 339 -2.16 -20.26 6.49
C ILE A 339 -1.69 -21.48 5.71
N PHE A 340 -0.69 -22.17 6.22
CA PHE A 340 -0.32 -23.51 5.77
C PHE A 340 -0.73 -24.53 6.83
N THR A 341 -1.71 -25.36 6.50
CA THR A 341 -2.28 -26.35 7.43
C THR A 341 -1.47 -27.65 7.46
N VAL A 342 -1.45 -28.33 8.61
CA VAL A 342 -0.75 -29.63 8.78
C VAL A 342 -1.71 -30.79 9.06
N PRO A 343 -1.36 -32.02 8.64
CA PRO A 343 -2.21 -33.20 8.89
C PRO A 343 -2.23 -33.63 10.36
N GLY A 344 -1.24 -33.24 11.16
CA GLY A 344 -1.14 -33.58 12.58
C GLY A 344 -1.99 -32.73 13.52
N SER A 345 -2.70 -31.73 13.01
CA SER A 345 -3.63 -30.89 13.78
C SER A 345 -5.01 -30.89 13.12
N PRO A 346 -6.11 -30.89 13.89
CA PRO A 346 -7.45 -30.78 13.33
C PRO A 346 -7.81 -29.35 12.95
N ASP A 347 -8.79 -29.19 12.07
CA ASP A 347 -9.38 -27.88 11.79
C ASP A 347 -10.43 -27.50 12.86
N SER A 348 -9.98 -27.40 14.10
CA SER A 348 -10.81 -27.07 15.27
C SER A 348 -10.36 -25.76 15.89
N THR A 349 -11.30 -24.94 16.36
CA THR A 349 -10.98 -23.70 17.10
C THR A 349 -10.24 -23.97 18.41
N ASP A 350 -10.34 -25.19 18.93
CA ASP A 350 -9.63 -25.63 20.14
C ASP A 350 -8.20 -26.10 19.86
N ALA A 351 -7.82 -26.26 18.58
CA ALA A 351 -6.47 -26.64 18.18
C ALA A 351 -5.45 -25.51 18.46
N SER A 352 -4.24 -25.91 18.78
CA SER A 352 -3.11 -25.01 19.02
C SER A 352 -2.46 -24.57 17.71
N TYR A 353 -2.58 -25.37 16.65
CA TYR A 353 -2.02 -25.11 15.32
C TYR A 353 -3.08 -25.23 14.23
N TRP A 354 -2.79 -24.66 13.06
CA TRP A 354 -3.67 -24.71 11.90
C TRP A 354 -3.59 -26.05 11.20
N GLY A 355 -4.72 -26.74 11.13
CA GLY A 355 -4.79 -28.15 10.80
C GLY A 355 -5.68 -28.49 9.63
N HIS A 356 -5.48 -29.68 9.06
CA HIS A 356 -6.42 -30.31 8.12
C HIS A 356 -6.58 -31.81 8.41
N MET A 357 -6.30 -32.25 9.65
CA MET A 357 -6.59 -33.61 10.08
C MET A 357 -8.06 -33.94 9.82
N PRO A 358 -8.39 -35.03 9.12
CA PRO A 358 -9.76 -35.48 8.99
C PRO A 358 -10.36 -35.79 10.36
N ASP A 359 -11.51 -35.21 10.66
CA ASP A 359 -12.24 -35.49 11.90
C ASP A 359 -12.74 -36.93 11.96
N THR A 360 -12.95 -37.58 10.81
CA THR A 360 -13.46 -38.96 10.74
C THR A 360 -12.73 -39.85 9.74
N ALA A 361 -12.81 -41.15 9.95
CA ALA A 361 -12.33 -42.20 9.05
C ALA A 361 -13.37 -43.33 8.95
N THR A 362 -13.57 -43.88 7.76
CA THR A 362 -14.51 -45.00 7.57
C THR A 362 -13.76 -46.33 7.52
N VAL A 363 -14.12 -47.26 8.41
CA VAL A 363 -13.59 -48.63 8.45
C VAL A 363 -14.71 -49.62 8.74
N ASN A 364 -14.71 -50.78 8.07
CA ASN A 364 -15.75 -51.80 8.23
C ASN A 364 -17.20 -51.27 8.13
N GLY A 365 -17.42 -50.22 7.32
CA GLY A 365 -18.74 -49.57 7.19
C GLY A 365 -19.15 -48.68 8.37
N LYS A 366 -18.25 -48.42 9.33
CA LYS A 366 -18.45 -47.53 10.48
C LYS A 366 -17.63 -46.25 10.32
N THR A 367 -18.17 -45.13 10.76
CA THR A 367 -17.47 -43.84 10.81
C THR A 367 -16.86 -43.65 12.19
N LEU A 368 -15.54 -43.68 12.28
CA LEU A 368 -14.81 -43.40 13.51
C LEU A 368 -14.40 -41.94 13.52
N HIS A 369 -14.57 -41.27 14.65
CA HIS A 369 -14.07 -39.92 14.90
C HIS A 369 -12.66 -39.97 15.46
N ARG A 370 -11.82 -38.97 15.12
CA ARG A 370 -10.49 -38.81 15.71
C ARG A 370 -10.59 -38.69 17.23
N PRO A 371 -9.53 -39.00 17.97
CA PRO A 371 -9.46 -38.64 19.38
C PRO A 371 -9.71 -37.15 19.58
N LEU A 372 -10.32 -36.79 20.71
CA LEU A 372 -10.58 -35.40 21.04
C LEU A 372 -9.30 -34.71 21.52
N LEU A 373 -9.17 -33.43 21.24
CA LEU A 373 -8.24 -32.56 21.93
C LEU A 373 -8.63 -32.44 23.40
N ALA A 374 -7.68 -32.23 24.29
CA ALA A 374 -7.96 -32.06 25.71
C ALA A 374 -8.96 -30.93 26.00
N LYS A 375 -8.93 -29.86 25.19
CA LYS A 375 -9.86 -28.72 25.28
C LYS A 375 -11.27 -29.01 24.76
N GLU A 376 -11.42 -30.02 23.90
CA GLU A 376 -12.73 -30.42 23.37
C GLU A 376 -13.54 -31.22 24.41
N VAL A 377 -12.88 -31.79 25.43
CA VAL A 377 -13.52 -32.56 26.50
C VAL A 377 -14.07 -31.63 27.59
N GLN A 378 -15.39 -31.42 27.57
CA GLN A 378 -16.08 -30.48 28.47
C GLN A 378 -15.92 -30.80 29.96
N SER A 379 -15.90 -32.09 30.32
CA SER A 379 -15.73 -32.55 31.71
C SER A 379 -14.28 -32.55 32.19
N GLY A 380 -13.33 -32.21 31.32
CA GLY A 380 -11.90 -32.48 31.52
C GLY A 380 -11.53 -33.93 31.16
N ALA A 381 -10.35 -34.12 30.60
CA ALA A 381 -9.83 -35.43 30.24
C ALA A 381 -9.19 -36.13 31.46
N ALA A 382 -9.38 -37.45 31.60
CA ALA A 382 -8.73 -38.26 32.63
C ALA A 382 -7.20 -38.27 32.52
N GLY A 383 -6.68 -38.08 31.31
CA GLY A 383 -5.26 -37.83 31.06
C GLY A 383 -5.07 -37.02 29.79
N THR A 384 -3.86 -36.51 29.61
CA THR A 384 -3.50 -35.79 28.39
C THR A 384 -2.15 -36.23 27.87
N THR A 385 -1.95 -36.17 26.56
CA THR A 385 -0.65 -36.43 25.96
C THR A 385 -0.39 -35.52 24.76
N THR A 386 0.88 -35.22 24.54
CA THR A 386 1.38 -34.66 23.28
C THR A 386 2.09 -35.78 22.53
N VAL A 387 1.87 -35.88 21.22
CA VAL A 387 2.44 -36.95 20.40
C VAL A 387 3.44 -36.42 19.38
N PRO A 388 4.48 -37.19 19.02
CA PRO A 388 5.42 -36.77 17.99
C PRO A 388 4.72 -36.38 16.68
N GLY A 389 5.10 -35.24 16.09
CA GLY A 389 4.54 -34.76 14.81
C GLY A 389 3.20 -34.03 14.91
N SER A 390 2.55 -34.01 16.08
CA SER A 390 1.39 -33.20 16.39
C SER A 390 1.75 -32.31 17.58
N SER A 391 1.74 -30.99 17.40
CA SER A 391 1.97 -30.07 18.52
C SER A 391 0.68 -29.78 19.32
N GLU A 392 -0.27 -30.72 19.27
CA GLU A 392 -1.54 -30.67 19.98
C GLU A 392 -1.50 -31.45 21.28
N THR A 393 -2.39 -31.09 22.20
CA THR A 393 -2.65 -31.84 23.43
C THR A 393 -3.93 -32.64 23.28
N TRP A 394 -3.80 -33.96 23.26
CA TRP A 394 -4.89 -34.92 23.06
C TRP A 394 -5.43 -35.43 24.39
N ALA A 395 -6.72 -35.66 24.44
CA ALA A 395 -7.38 -36.31 25.56
C ALA A 395 -7.04 -37.81 25.56
N LEU A 396 -6.77 -38.33 26.75
CA LEU A 396 -6.73 -39.76 27.04
C LEU A 396 -7.89 -40.08 27.97
N GLY A 397 -8.37 -41.32 27.89
CA GLY A 397 -9.36 -41.87 28.82
C GLY A 397 -9.05 -43.31 29.15
N TYR A 398 -9.70 -43.82 30.18
CA TYR A 398 -9.73 -45.25 30.50
C TYR A 398 -11.15 -45.80 30.34
N ILE A 399 -11.28 -47.13 30.37
CA ILE A 399 -12.60 -47.78 30.43
C ILE A 399 -12.89 -48.07 31.90
N ASP A 400 -13.98 -47.57 32.47
CA ASP A 400 -14.42 -48.01 33.80
C ASP A 400 -15.39 -49.20 33.72
N ASN A 401 -15.56 -49.91 34.85
CA ASN A 401 -16.52 -51.00 35.00
C ASN A 401 -17.89 -50.54 35.58
N ALA A 402 -18.05 -49.26 35.91
CA ALA A 402 -19.11 -48.74 36.77
C ALA A 402 -19.93 -47.56 36.20
N GLY A 403 -19.76 -47.17 34.92
CA GLY A 403 -20.51 -46.04 34.36
C GLY A 403 -20.01 -45.39 33.06
N HIS A 404 -18.90 -45.82 32.49
CA HIS A 404 -18.33 -45.29 31.23
C HIS A 404 -17.83 -43.85 31.26
N ASP A 405 -17.45 -43.25 32.39
CA ASP A 405 -17.31 -41.78 32.52
C ASP A 405 -16.50 -41.08 31.39
N ASP A 406 -15.34 -41.62 31.00
CA ASP A 406 -14.53 -41.04 29.90
C ASP A 406 -15.09 -41.33 28.50
N PHE A 407 -15.59 -42.55 28.26
CA PHE A 407 -16.26 -42.88 26.99
C PHE A 407 -17.65 -42.22 26.88
N ALA A 408 -18.30 -41.94 28.01
CA ALA A 408 -19.56 -41.22 28.09
C ALA A 408 -19.34 -39.73 27.84
N SER A 409 -18.27 -39.16 28.41
CA SER A 409 -17.91 -37.76 28.16
C SER A 409 -17.39 -37.50 26.74
N GLN A 410 -16.63 -38.43 26.16
CA GLN A 410 -16.03 -38.24 24.83
C GLN A 410 -16.83 -38.87 23.68
N CYS A 411 -17.48 -40.01 23.92
CA CYS A 411 -18.23 -40.77 22.90
C CYS A 411 -19.73 -40.94 23.22
N GLY A 412 -20.25 -40.36 24.31
CA GLY A 412 -21.63 -40.53 24.77
C GLY A 412 -21.91 -41.86 25.48
N SER A 413 -21.24 -42.95 25.10
CA SER A 413 -21.24 -44.23 25.84
C SER A 413 -20.14 -45.16 25.34
N LEU A 414 -19.82 -46.22 26.09
CA LEU A 414 -18.93 -47.29 25.62
C LEU A 414 -19.48 -48.06 24.40
N ASN A 415 -20.80 -48.06 24.16
CA ASN A 415 -21.37 -48.72 22.99
C ASN A 415 -20.91 -48.06 21.68
N ASN A 416 -20.56 -46.78 21.74
CA ASN A 416 -20.00 -46.01 20.63
C ASN A 416 -18.47 -46.16 20.54
N ALA A 417 -17.82 -47.01 21.34
CA ALA A 417 -16.42 -47.33 21.12
C ALA A 417 -16.26 -48.32 19.93
N PRO A 418 -15.14 -48.27 19.20
CA PRO A 418 -14.85 -49.21 18.13
C PRO A 418 -14.67 -50.63 18.67
N GLU A 419 -14.86 -51.62 17.81
CA GLU A 419 -14.53 -53.02 18.08
C GLU A 419 -13.08 -53.32 17.69
N GLN A 420 -12.56 -54.47 18.13
CA GLN A 420 -11.22 -54.94 17.79
C GLN A 420 -10.96 -54.90 16.28
N SER A 421 -11.92 -55.39 15.47
CA SER A 421 -11.81 -55.40 14.01
C SER A 421 -11.73 -54.01 13.40
N ASP A 422 -12.33 -53.00 14.03
CA ASP A 422 -12.38 -51.63 13.50
C ASP A 422 -11.03 -50.93 13.66
N VAL A 423 -10.43 -51.00 14.85
CA VAL A 423 -9.10 -50.40 15.09
C VAL A 423 -7.98 -51.14 14.35
N GLN A 424 -8.13 -52.45 14.15
CA GLN A 424 -7.23 -53.23 13.30
C GLN A 424 -7.33 -52.83 11.83
N ALA A 425 -8.56 -52.66 11.30
CA ALA A 425 -8.77 -52.21 9.93
C ALA A 425 -8.27 -50.76 9.72
N LEU A 426 -8.43 -49.89 10.71
CA LEU A 426 -7.94 -48.51 10.68
C LEU A 426 -6.42 -48.43 10.49
N HIS A 427 -5.67 -49.42 10.99
CA HIS A 427 -4.21 -49.42 10.96
C HIS A 427 -3.63 -49.25 9.55
N SER A 428 -4.24 -49.88 8.54
CA SER A 428 -3.74 -49.85 7.16
C SER A 428 -3.72 -48.44 6.55
N SER A 429 -4.59 -47.54 7.01
CA SER A 429 -4.65 -46.13 6.58
C SER A 429 -4.29 -45.14 7.68
N PHE A 430 -3.87 -45.61 8.86
CA PHE A 430 -3.82 -44.77 10.06
C PHE A 430 -2.90 -43.55 9.89
N PHE A 431 -1.68 -43.78 9.36
CA PHE A 431 -0.68 -42.71 9.25
C PHE A 431 -1.04 -41.62 8.23
N SER A 432 -1.90 -41.89 7.24
CA SER A 432 -2.37 -40.86 6.31
C SER A 432 -3.46 -39.98 6.92
N LEU A 433 -4.09 -40.40 8.03
CA LEU A 433 -5.08 -39.61 8.74
C LEU A 433 -4.44 -38.51 9.60
N GLY A 434 -3.15 -38.61 9.94
CA GLY A 434 -2.50 -37.68 10.87
C GLY A 434 -3.01 -37.77 12.31
N TRP A 435 -3.92 -38.71 12.62
CA TRP A 435 -4.44 -38.97 13.96
C TRP A 435 -3.31 -39.27 14.96
N PRO A 436 -3.50 -38.94 16.25
CA PRO A 436 -2.42 -39.06 17.22
C PRO A 436 -2.03 -40.52 17.44
N SER A 437 -0.72 -40.80 17.40
CA SER A 437 -0.18 -42.12 17.75
C SER A 437 1.01 -41.98 18.67
N SER A 438 1.17 -42.96 19.55
CA SER A 438 2.27 -43.02 20.50
C SER A 438 2.65 -44.46 20.78
N GLY A 439 3.93 -44.72 20.97
CA GLY A 439 4.38 -46.02 21.49
C GLY A 439 3.88 -46.32 22.90
N SER A 440 3.47 -45.28 23.65
CA SER A 440 3.03 -45.39 25.05
C SER A 440 1.52 -45.59 25.22
N TYR A 441 0.70 -45.19 24.23
CA TYR A 441 -0.75 -45.19 24.35
C TYR A 441 -1.42 -45.87 23.15
N SER A 442 -2.31 -46.81 23.44
CA SER A 442 -3.11 -47.54 22.45
C SER A 442 -4.47 -46.88 22.25
N TYR A 443 -5.14 -47.22 21.15
CA TYR A 443 -6.57 -46.96 20.96
C TYR A 443 -7.37 -48.00 21.72
N LEU A 444 -8.31 -47.56 22.56
CA LEU A 444 -9.15 -48.43 23.36
C LEU A 444 -10.40 -48.87 22.59
N THR A 445 -10.89 -50.08 22.86
CA THR A 445 -12.07 -50.67 22.20
C THR A 445 -13.06 -51.19 23.22
N LYS A 446 -14.31 -51.43 22.81
CA LYS A 446 -15.33 -52.12 23.65
C LYS A 446 -15.18 -53.65 23.69
N THR A 447 -14.21 -54.24 22.98
CA THR A 447 -14.08 -55.70 22.88
C THR A 447 -13.49 -56.25 24.17
N LEU A 448 -14.25 -57.06 24.91
CA LEU A 448 -13.88 -57.58 26.23
C LEU A 448 -13.60 -59.09 26.18
N SER A 449 -12.46 -59.52 26.71
CA SER A 449 -12.14 -60.94 26.93
C SER A 449 -11.27 -61.12 28.15
N GLY A 450 -11.56 -62.12 28.99
CA GLY A 450 -10.79 -62.40 30.20
C GLY A 450 -10.72 -61.22 31.19
N GLY A 451 -11.76 -60.38 31.23
CA GLY A 451 -11.83 -59.21 32.12
C GLY A 451 -10.96 -58.01 31.70
N LYS A 452 -10.36 -58.06 30.51
CA LYS A 452 -9.57 -56.96 29.94
C LYS A 452 -10.11 -56.56 28.59
N TYR A 453 -10.08 -55.27 28.29
CA TYR A 453 -10.47 -54.75 26.99
C TYR A 453 -9.34 -54.89 25.99
N TYR A 454 -9.68 -55.07 24.72
CA TYR A 454 -8.72 -55.05 23.64
C TYR A 454 -8.23 -53.62 23.42
N SER A 455 -6.91 -53.44 23.38
CA SER A 455 -6.28 -52.19 22.96
C SER A 455 -5.40 -52.44 21.75
N TYR A 456 -5.30 -51.46 20.86
CA TYR A 456 -4.51 -51.56 19.65
C TYR A 456 -3.58 -50.34 19.52
N ASN A 457 -2.28 -50.58 19.49
CA ASN A 457 -1.29 -49.53 19.30
C ASN A 457 -1.08 -49.30 17.81
N GLN A 458 -1.57 -48.15 17.33
CA GLN A 458 -1.51 -47.78 15.92
C GLN A 458 -0.09 -47.47 15.43
N THR A 459 0.85 -47.15 16.33
CA THR A 459 2.25 -46.88 15.96
C THR A 459 2.99 -48.15 15.57
N ASN A 460 2.76 -49.26 16.29
CA ASN A 460 3.51 -50.51 16.07
C ASN A 460 2.65 -51.65 15.50
N GLY A 461 1.36 -51.43 15.26
CA GLY A 461 0.46 -52.41 14.65
C GLY A 461 0.20 -53.64 15.52
N SER A 462 0.28 -53.49 16.84
CA SER A 462 0.07 -54.59 17.79
C SER A 462 -1.15 -54.34 18.67
N GLY A 463 -1.88 -55.39 19.02
CA GLY A 463 -2.98 -55.29 19.96
C GLY A 463 -3.16 -56.55 20.80
N ALA A 464 -3.71 -56.36 22.00
CA ALA A 464 -3.88 -57.41 22.99
C ALA A 464 -5.03 -57.07 23.95
N PHE A 465 -5.56 -58.09 24.62
CA PHE A 465 -6.47 -57.94 25.77
C PHE A 465 -5.67 -57.57 27.02
N ASN A 466 -5.17 -56.34 27.07
CA ASN A 466 -4.30 -55.83 28.13
C ASN A 466 -4.83 -54.55 28.79
N ALA A 467 -5.89 -53.92 28.26
CA ALA A 467 -6.46 -52.74 28.87
C ALA A 467 -7.26 -53.13 30.12
N VAL A 468 -6.72 -52.78 31.28
CA VAL A 468 -7.31 -53.03 32.58
C VAL A 468 -8.26 -51.87 32.90
N PRO A 469 -9.51 -52.15 33.26
CA PRO A 469 -10.47 -51.11 33.60
C PRO A 469 -9.95 -50.18 34.70
N THR A 470 -10.30 -48.90 34.64
CA THR A 470 -9.93 -47.83 35.60
C THR A 470 -8.44 -47.48 35.70
N SER A 471 -7.54 -48.19 35.01
CA SER A 471 -6.09 -47.94 35.11
C SER A 471 -5.35 -47.78 33.78
N THR A 472 -5.85 -48.36 32.69
CA THR A 472 -5.20 -48.23 31.38
C THR A 472 -5.72 -47.03 30.62
N LEU A 473 -4.88 -45.98 30.53
CA LEU A 473 -5.13 -44.83 29.68
C LEU A 473 -4.84 -45.15 28.21
N GLY A 474 -5.65 -44.60 27.32
CA GLY A 474 -5.44 -44.68 25.88
C GLY A 474 -6.24 -43.63 25.13
N PHE A 475 -6.04 -43.58 23.81
CA PHE A 475 -6.83 -42.75 22.92
C PHE A 475 -8.23 -43.32 22.78
N LEU A 476 -9.22 -42.45 22.86
CA LEU A 476 -10.61 -42.80 22.61
C LEU A 476 -10.99 -42.34 21.21
N SER A 477 -11.47 -43.26 20.39
CA SER A 477 -12.11 -42.95 19.11
C SER A 477 -13.57 -43.38 19.23
N CYS A 478 -14.48 -42.61 18.62
CA CYS A 478 -15.92 -42.82 18.77
C CYS A 478 -16.51 -43.20 17.42
N VAL A 479 -17.31 -44.27 17.38
CA VAL A 479 -18.18 -44.61 16.26
C VAL A 479 -19.38 -43.67 16.27
N GLN A 480 -19.60 -42.97 15.16
CA GLN A 480 -20.74 -42.07 14.93
C GLN A 480 -21.90 -42.77 14.23
#